data_AF-A0A2V9XNX6-F1
#
_entry.id   AF-A0A2V9XNX6-F1
#
_cell.length_a   1.000
_cell.length_b   1.000
_cell.length_c   1.000
_cell.angle_alpha   90.00
_cell.angle_beta   90.00
_cell.angle_gamma   90.00
#
_symmetry.space_group_name_H-M   'P 1'
#
loop_
_entity.id
_entity.type
_entity.pdbx_description
1 polymer ?
#
loop_
_entity_poly.entity_id
_entity_poly.type
_entity_poly.pdbx_seq_one_letter_code
_entity_poly.pdbx_strand_id
1 'polypeptide(L)'
;MPLRVRAWTLVAGLISIFLLVMLLLYAPPDGQERAEFAQFLGRFHPLIVHIPIALLLLVPILECAGIIRGHLRQAAGFVLALAATAAITAALFGWLLAWSGGFEGSLVIRHMWGGVSLAAACVACWGLYGWNRRAYAAALVMTIGLLIWTSDQGGKLTHGRTFLTERMPQPLRRWFGVERKVTIDPTSFYAVRVQPIFDQKCVLCHNDEKFKGKLRLDSYEHVMLGGKDGRVVSPGELGKSEMYRRITLPPDSKDFMPAEGKPSLSPEETKIIEVWITAGATIRIPEEATRGLPQSTEEKRVALPLTADYRPQWKTITALEASTGIRIVPRSQNPTDGLILRTVTAPERCTDATLAQLAPVGNLIVDAELA
;
A
#
# COMPACT_ATOMS: atom_id res chain seq x y z
N MET A 1 -9.07 -15.99 -36.50
CA MET A 1 -9.54 -17.22 -35.83
C MET A 1 -10.82 -17.67 -36.52
N PRO A 2 -11.00 -18.96 -36.84
CA PRO A 2 -12.20 -19.44 -37.53
C PRO A 2 -13.46 -19.19 -36.69
N LEU A 3 -14.57 -18.82 -37.33
CA LEU A 3 -15.86 -18.50 -36.67
C LEU A 3 -16.32 -19.60 -35.71
N ARG A 4 -16.13 -20.88 -36.09
CA ARG A 4 -16.46 -22.04 -35.24
C ARG A 4 -15.66 -22.07 -33.94
N VAL A 5 -14.34 -21.91 -34.04
CA VAL A 5 -13.46 -21.92 -32.85
C VAL A 5 -13.83 -20.77 -31.92
N ARG A 6 -14.11 -19.60 -32.50
CA ARG A 6 -14.57 -18.44 -31.74
C ARG A 6 -15.88 -18.70 -30.98
N ALA A 7 -16.88 -19.28 -31.64
CA ALA A 7 -18.14 -19.64 -31.00
C ALA A 7 -17.93 -20.62 -29.84
N TRP A 8 -17.14 -21.68 -30.05
CA TRP A 8 -16.81 -22.65 -28.99
C TRP A 8 -16.10 -22.01 -27.80
N THR A 9 -15.11 -21.14 -28.04
CA THR A 9 -14.42 -20.44 -26.93
C THR A 9 -15.34 -19.52 -26.14
N LEU A 10 -16.30 -18.86 -26.80
CA LEU A 10 -17.27 -18.00 -26.14
C LEU A 10 -18.23 -18.83 -25.26
N VAL A 11 -18.77 -19.92 -25.81
CA VAL A 11 -19.67 -20.83 -25.07
C VAL A 11 -18.94 -21.43 -23.86
N ALA A 12 -17.72 -21.93 -24.05
CA ALA A 12 -16.91 -22.45 -22.96
C ALA A 12 -16.67 -21.39 -21.87
N GLY A 13 -16.32 -20.16 -22.26
CA GLY A 13 -16.17 -19.04 -21.34
C GLY A 13 -17.43 -18.74 -20.54
N LEU A 14 -18.60 -18.67 -21.19
CA LEU A 14 -19.88 -18.44 -20.51
C LEU A 14 -20.23 -19.55 -19.52
N ILE A 15 -20.00 -20.82 -19.89
CA ILE A 15 -20.19 -21.96 -18.99
C ILE A 15 -19.24 -21.85 -17.78
N SER A 16 -17.96 -21.51 -17.99
CA SER A 16 -17.02 -21.33 -16.89
C SER A 16 -17.42 -20.21 -15.93
N ILE A 17 -17.93 -19.09 -16.45
CA ILE A 17 -18.45 -18.00 -15.60
C ILE A 17 -19.67 -18.47 -14.81
N PHE A 18 -20.62 -19.16 -15.45
CA PHE A 18 -21.77 -19.72 -14.76
C PHE A 18 -21.37 -20.67 -13.64
N LEU A 19 -20.44 -21.59 -13.90
CA LEU A 19 -19.92 -22.53 -12.90
C LEU A 19 -19.19 -21.81 -11.75
N LEU A 20 -18.40 -20.78 -12.05
CA LEU A 20 -17.77 -19.95 -11.01
C LEU A 20 -18.81 -19.27 -10.13
N VAL A 21 -19.85 -18.66 -10.71
CA VAL A 21 -20.93 -18.02 -9.95
C VAL A 21 -21.66 -19.04 -9.07
N MET A 22 -22.01 -20.21 -9.62
CA MET A 22 -22.64 -21.28 -8.84
C MET A 22 -21.74 -21.75 -7.69
N LEU A 23 -20.44 -21.91 -7.95
CA LEU A 23 -19.46 -22.30 -6.94
C LEU A 23 -19.37 -21.26 -5.81
N LEU A 24 -19.32 -19.98 -6.13
CA LEU A 24 -19.28 -18.88 -5.16
C LEU A 24 -20.54 -18.82 -4.27
N LEU A 25 -21.71 -19.10 -4.86
CA LEU A 25 -22.98 -19.09 -4.12
C LEU A 25 -23.13 -20.32 -3.22
N TYR A 26 -22.68 -21.49 -3.68
CA TYR A 26 -22.79 -22.74 -2.92
C TYR A 26 -21.71 -22.88 -1.84
N ALA A 27 -20.51 -22.39 -2.11
CA ALA A 27 -19.33 -22.52 -1.25
C ALA A 27 -18.64 -21.15 -1.05
N PRO A 28 -19.30 -20.20 -0.35
CA PRO A 28 -18.68 -18.92 -0.04
C PRO A 28 -17.51 -19.08 0.94
N PRO A 29 -16.50 -18.19 0.92
CA PRO A 29 -15.47 -18.15 1.96
C PRO A 29 -16.09 -17.94 3.34
N ASP A 30 -15.87 -18.89 4.25
CA ASP A 30 -16.48 -18.95 5.58
C ASP A 30 -15.46 -18.77 6.71
N GLY A 31 -14.25 -18.29 6.38
CA GLY A 31 -13.18 -18.06 7.35
C GLY A 31 -12.52 -19.34 7.89
N GLN A 32 -12.91 -20.52 7.43
CA GLN A 32 -12.31 -21.79 7.84
C GLN A 32 -11.11 -22.18 6.96
N GLU A 33 -10.11 -22.80 7.59
CA GLU A 33 -8.99 -23.40 6.88
C GLU A 33 -9.37 -24.81 6.43
N ARG A 34 -9.08 -25.14 5.17
CA ARG A 34 -9.47 -26.42 4.53
C ARG A 34 -8.25 -27.17 4.00
N ALA A 35 -8.46 -28.28 3.29
CA ALA A 35 -7.42 -29.20 2.81
C ALA A 35 -6.15 -28.50 2.28
N GLU A 36 -4.98 -28.98 2.72
CA GLU A 36 -3.66 -28.39 2.43
C GLU A 36 -3.39 -28.24 0.93
N PHE A 37 -3.86 -29.20 0.12
CA PHE A 37 -3.70 -29.14 -1.33
C PHE A 37 -4.47 -27.97 -1.97
N ALA A 38 -5.67 -27.65 -1.47
CA ALA A 38 -6.44 -26.50 -1.94
C ALA A 38 -5.75 -25.19 -1.55
N GLN A 39 -5.17 -25.12 -0.35
CA GLN A 39 -4.36 -23.98 0.09
C GLN A 39 -3.12 -23.80 -0.78
N PHE A 40 -2.41 -24.90 -1.08
CA PHE A 40 -1.23 -24.90 -1.95
C PHE A 40 -1.57 -24.32 -3.33
N LEU A 41 -2.64 -24.79 -3.97
CA LEU A 41 -3.09 -24.26 -5.26
C LEU A 41 -3.52 -22.79 -5.16
N GLY A 42 -4.29 -22.43 -4.14
CA GLY A 42 -4.74 -21.05 -3.93
C GLY A 42 -3.58 -20.05 -3.83
N ARG A 43 -2.43 -20.44 -3.26
CA ARG A 43 -1.24 -19.58 -3.16
C ARG A 43 -0.66 -19.15 -4.51
N PHE A 44 -1.01 -19.79 -5.62
CA PHE A 44 -0.62 -19.35 -6.96
C PHE A 44 -1.49 -18.21 -7.51
N HIS A 45 -2.57 -17.81 -6.83
CA HIS A 45 -3.44 -16.73 -7.29
C HIS A 45 -2.65 -15.43 -7.60
N PRO A 46 -1.77 -14.91 -6.71
CA PRO A 46 -0.97 -13.73 -7.04
C PRO A 46 -0.08 -13.91 -8.27
N LEU A 47 0.43 -15.12 -8.54
CA LEU A 47 1.20 -15.37 -9.77
C LEU A 47 0.29 -15.27 -11.01
N ILE A 48 -0.88 -15.90 -10.95
CA ILE A 48 -1.79 -16.01 -12.08
C ILE A 48 -2.42 -14.66 -12.43
N VAL A 49 -2.73 -13.78 -11.46
CA VAL A 49 -3.36 -12.48 -11.74
C VAL A 49 -2.51 -11.56 -12.63
N HIS A 50 -1.19 -11.70 -12.66
CA HIS A 50 -0.33 -10.88 -13.52
C HIS A 50 -0.61 -11.11 -15.00
N ILE A 51 -1.03 -12.32 -15.38
CA ILE A 51 -1.30 -12.70 -16.78
C ILE A 51 -2.49 -11.92 -17.35
N PRO A 52 -3.73 -12.00 -16.80
CA PRO A 52 -4.85 -11.24 -17.34
C PRO A 52 -4.63 -9.72 -17.22
N ILE A 53 -3.96 -9.24 -16.17
CA ILE A 53 -3.64 -7.80 -16.03
C ILE A 53 -2.80 -7.33 -17.21
N ALA A 54 -1.67 -8.00 -17.47
CA ALA A 54 -0.76 -7.62 -18.56
C ALA A 54 -1.44 -7.70 -19.93
N LEU A 55 -2.21 -8.78 -20.18
CA LEU A 55 -2.90 -8.95 -21.45
C LEU A 55 -4.02 -7.92 -21.65
N LEU A 56 -4.79 -7.58 -20.61
CA LEU A 56 -5.83 -6.55 -20.70
C LEU A 56 -5.27 -5.16 -20.93
N LEU A 57 -4.14 -4.81 -20.31
CA LEU A 57 -3.46 -3.53 -20.56
C LEU A 57 -2.83 -3.47 -21.96
N LEU A 58 -2.45 -4.62 -22.54
CA LEU A 58 -1.93 -4.72 -23.90
C LEU A 58 -3.02 -4.50 -24.97
N VAL A 59 -4.28 -4.89 -24.73
CA VAL A 59 -5.36 -4.80 -25.74
C VAL A 59 -5.60 -3.36 -26.25
N PRO A 60 -5.76 -2.33 -25.40
CA PRO A 60 -5.88 -0.94 -25.87
C PRO A 60 -4.69 -0.47 -26.69
N ILE A 61 -3.47 -0.90 -26.32
CA ILE A 61 -2.24 -0.56 -27.06
C ILE A 61 -2.29 -1.17 -28.46
N LEU A 62 -2.71 -2.43 -28.59
CA LEU A 62 -2.87 -3.11 -29.87
C LEU A 62 -4.00 -2.51 -30.73
N GLU A 63 -5.10 -2.08 -30.12
CA GLU A 63 -6.19 -1.38 -30.83
C GLU A 63 -5.72 -0.03 -31.37
N CYS A 64 -4.98 0.76 -30.59
CA CYS A 64 -4.39 2.04 -31.01
C CYS A 64 -3.34 1.84 -32.11
N ALA A 65 -2.40 0.91 -31.93
CA ALA A 65 -1.38 0.58 -32.94
C ALA A 65 -2.03 0.01 -34.22
N GLY A 66 -3.17 -0.68 -34.06
CA GLY A 66 -4.02 -1.19 -35.13
C GLY A 66 -4.62 -0.14 -36.05
N ILE A 67 -4.68 1.13 -35.62
CA ILE A 67 -5.10 2.26 -36.46
C ILE A 67 -4.07 2.49 -37.58
N ILE A 68 -2.78 2.34 -37.26
CA ILE A 68 -1.67 2.52 -38.21
C ILE A 68 -1.38 1.20 -38.93
N ARG A 69 -1.38 0.08 -38.20
CA ARG A 69 -1.02 -1.26 -38.70
C ARG A 69 -2.14 -2.26 -38.44
N GLY A 70 -3.03 -2.43 -39.42
CA GLY A 70 -4.25 -3.24 -39.27
C GLY A 70 -4.05 -4.70 -38.79
N HIS A 71 -2.88 -5.32 -39.03
CA HIS A 71 -2.58 -6.67 -38.52
C HIS A 71 -2.44 -6.71 -36.98
N LEU A 72 -1.99 -5.63 -36.34
CA LEU A 72 -1.89 -5.55 -34.88
C LEU A 72 -3.27 -5.59 -34.22
N ARG A 73 -4.28 -5.05 -34.90
CA ARG A 73 -5.66 -5.18 -34.47
C ARG A 73 -6.12 -6.64 -34.45
N GLN A 74 -5.74 -7.43 -35.45
CA GLN A 74 -6.10 -8.86 -35.48
C GLN A 74 -5.52 -9.62 -34.28
N ALA A 75 -4.33 -9.23 -33.81
CA ALA A 75 -3.73 -9.78 -32.59
C ALA A 75 -4.52 -9.44 -31.32
N ALA A 76 -5.16 -8.26 -31.25
CA ALA A 76 -5.95 -7.83 -30.09
C ALA A 76 -7.06 -8.83 -29.74
N GLY A 77 -7.73 -9.41 -30.75
CA GLY A 77 -8.72 -10.46 -30.54
C GLY A 77 -8.15 -11.72 -29.89
N PHE A 78 -7.01 -12.21 -30.38
CA PHE A 78 -6.33 -13.38 -29.80
C PHE A 78 -5.88 -13.11 -28.35
N VAL A 79 -5.28 -11.93 -28.11
CA VAL A 79 -4.87 -11.50 -26.77
C VAL A 79 -6.06 -11.40 -25.81
N LEU A 80 -7.21 -10.93 -26.28
CA LEU A 80 -8.42 -10.82 -25.47
C LEU A 80 -9.01 -12.19 -25.11
N ALA A 81 -8.97 -13.16 -26.02
CA ALA A 81 -9.36 -14.54 -25.72
C ALA A 81 -8.45 -15.14 -24.64
N LEU A 82 -7.13 -14.94 -24.74
CA LEU A 82 -6.17 -15.39 -23.74
C LEU A 82 -6.37 -14.69 -22.39
N ALA A 83 -6.65 -13.38 -22.40
CA ALA A 83 -6.99 -12.61 -21.21
C ALA A 83 -8.25 -13.15 -20.53
N ALA A 84 -9.30 -13.50 -21.29
CA ALA A 84 -10.52 -14.08 -20.75
C ALA A 84 -10.27 -15.43 -20.07
N THR A 85 -9.51 -16.33 -20.71
CA THR A 85 -9.11 -17.61 -20.11
C THR A 85 -8.29 -17.38 -18.83
N ALA A 86 -7.28 -16.51 -18.88
CA ALA A 86 -6.43 -16.23 -17.73
C ALA A 86 -7.21 -15.58 -16.58
N ALA A 87 -8.20 -14.72 -16.87
CA ALA A 87 -9.06 -14.11 -15.86
C ALA A 87 -9.98 -15.13 -15.18
N ILE A 88 -10.56 -16.08 -15.93
CA ILE A 88 -11.33 -17.21 -15.37
C ILE A 88 -10.46 -18.06 -14.45
N THR A 89 -9.25 -18.42 -14.90
CA THR A 89 -8.30 -19.18 -14.07
C THR A 89 -7.89 -18.39 -12.81
N ALA A 90 -7.60 -17.10 -12.94
CA ALA A 90 -7.28 -16.24 -11.80
C ALA A 90 -8.43 -16.19 -10.78
N ALA A 91 -9.68 -16.06 -11.24
CA ALA A 91 -10.86 -16.05 -10.39
C ALA A 91 -11.07 -17.39 -9.66
N LEU A 92 -10.86 -18.52 -10.33
CA LEU A 92 -10.90 -19.85 -9.70
C LEU A 92 -9.85 -19.99 -8.59
N PHE A 93 -8.61 -19.60 -8.87
CA PHE A 93 -7.53 -19.67 -7.88
C PHE A 93 -7.72 -18.67 -6.74
N GLY A 94 -8.33 -17.51 -7.02
CA GLY A 94 -8.71 -16.53 -6.00
C GLY A 94 -9.80 -17.06 -5.07
N TRP A 95 -10.81 -17.74 -5.62
CA TRP A 95 -11.80 -18.44 -4.83
C TRP A 95 -11.17 -19.56 -3.98
N LEU A 96 -10.29 -20.39 -4.57
CA LEU A 96 -9.56 -21.43 -3.82
C LEU A 96 -8.77 -20.83 -2.65
N LEU A 97 -8.06 -19.71 -2.88
CA LEU A 97 -7.31 -19.00 -1.85
C LEU A 97 -8.21 -18.49 -0.73
N ALA A 98 -9.33 -17.85 -1.09
CA ALA A 98 -10.26 -17.29 -0.11
C ALA A 98 -10.97 -18.37 0.70
N TRP A 99 -11.47 -19.40 0.03
CA TRP A 99 -12.26 -20.49 0.62
C TRP A 99 -11.44 -21.46 1.48
N SER A 100 -10.16 -21.66 1.17
CA SER A 100 -9.28 -22.56 1.93
C SER A 100 -8.35 -21.86 2.92
N GLY A 101 -8.10 -20.55 2.76
CA GLY A 101 -7.07 -19.80 3.49
C GLY A 101 -7.57 -18.98 4.70
N GLY A 102 -8.77 -19.28 5.21
CA GLY A 102 -9.34 -18.59 6.37
C GLY A 102 -9.57 -17.08 6.15
N PHE A 103 -9.95 -16.68 4.92
CA PHE A 103 -10.31 -15.30 4.61
C PHE A 103 -11.81 -15.09 4.84
N GLU A 104 -12.17 -14.00 5.53
CA GLU A 104 -13.55 -13.57 5.75
C GLU A 104 -13.66 -12.04 5.58
N GLY A 105 -14.88 -11.51 5.58
CA GLY A 105 -15.13 -10.06 5.55
C GLY A 105 -15.59 -9.50 4.20
N SER A 106 -16.15 -8.28 4.26
CA SER A 106 -16.82 -7.65 3.11
C SER A 106 -15.87 -7.25 1.98
N LEU A 107 -14.60 -6.91 2.28
CA LEU A 107 -13.61 -6.60 1.23
C LEU A 107 -13.23 -7.85 0.44
N VAL A 108 -13.02 -8.99 1.10
CA VAL A 108 -12.74 -10.28 0.44
C VAL A 108 -13.87 -10.63 -0.50
N ILE A 109 -15.13 -10.54 -0.02
CA ILE A 109 -16.32 -10.80 -0.83
C ILE A 109 -16.41 -9.82 -2.01
N ARG A 110 -16.17 -8.52 -1.79
CA ARG A 110 -16.20 -7.50 -2.84
C ARG A 110 -15.11 -7.73 -3.90
N HIS A 111 -13.89 -8.03 -3.50
CA HIS A 111 -12.79 -8.34 -4.41
C HIS A 111 -13.07 -9.62 -5.20
N MET A 112 -13.60 -10.66 -4.55
CA MET A 112 -13.98 -11.92 -5.18
C MET A 112 -15.03 -11.71 -6.28
N TRP A 113 -16.11 -10.99 -5.97
CA TRP A 113 -17.12 -10.63 -6.97
C TRP A 113 -16.55 -9.74 -8.07
N GLY A 114 -15.67 -8.79 -7.72
CA GLY A 114 -14.93 -7.99 -8.70
C GLY A 114 -14.10 -8.82 -9.68
N GLY A 115 -13.45 -9.88 -9.20
CA GLY A 115 -12.69 -10.83 -10.02
C GLY A 115 -13.58 -11.62 -10.98
N VAL A 116 -14.72 -12.14 -10.50
CA VAL A 116 -15.68 -12.87 -11.35
C VAL A 116 -16.35 -11.94 -12.36
N SER A 117 -16.74 -10.73 -11.96
CA SER A 117 -17.26 -9.71 -12.87
C SER A 117 -16.23 -9.32 -13.93
N LEU A 118 -14.95 -9.20 -13.57
CA LEU A 118 -13.88 -8.92 -14.53
C LEU A 118 -13.73 -10.06 -15.54
N ALA A 119 -13.72 -11.31 -15.09
CA ALA A 119 -13.68 -12.47 -15.98
C ALA A 119 -14.88 -12.51 -16.93
N ALA A 120 -16.09 -12.22 -16.44
CA ALA A 120 -17.29 -12.12 -17.26
C ALA A 120 -17.20 -10.97 -18.28
N ALA A 121 -16.68 -9.81 -17.88
CA ALA A 121 -16.45 -8.66 -18.76
C ALA A 121 -15.44 -8.96 -19.87
N CYS A 122 -14.38 -9.73 -19.58
CA CYS A 122 -13.44 -10.22 -20.58
C CYS A 122 -14.12 -11.13 -21.62
N VAL A 123 -14.94 -12.08 -21.17
CA VAL A 123 -15.72 -12.98 -22.05
C VAL A 123 -16.70 -12.18 -22.92
N ALA A 124 -17.39 -11.19 -22.33
CA ALA A 124 -18.28 -10.30 -23.05
C ALA A 124 -17.54 -9.45 -24.10
N CYS A 125 -16.39 -8.85 -23.75
CA CYS A 125 -15.53 -8.14 -24.69
C CYS A 125 -15.09 -9.05 -25.85
N TRP A 126 -14.70 -10.28 -25.55
CA TRP A 126 -14.32 -11.28 -26.57
C TRP A 126 -15.50 -11.62 -27.50
N GLY A 127 -16.71 -11.75 -26.97
CA GLY A 127 -17.92 -11.97 -27.77
C GLY A 127 -18.26 -10.79 -28.68
N LEU A 128 -18.12 -9.56 -28.19
CA LEU A 128 -18.43 -8.33 -28.94
C LEU A 128 -17.36 -7.97 -29.99
N TYR A 129 -16.13 -8.46 -29.82
CA TYR A 129 -15.01 -8.17 -30.71
C TYR A 129 -15.34 -8.43 -32.20
N GLY A 130 -15.19 -7.47 -33.09
CA GLY A 130 -15.53 -7.67 -34.51
C GLY A 130 -17.01 -7.93 -34.84
N TRP A 131 -17.94 -7.94 -33.87
CA TRP A 131 -19.38 -7.92 -34.13
C TRP A 131 -19.91 -6.48 -34.17
N ASN A 132 -19.66 -5.70 -33.12
CA ASN A 132 -20.03 -4.29 -33.07
C ASN A 132 -18.91 -3.47 -32.44
N ARG A 133 -18.28 -2.59 -33.24
CA ARG A 133 -17.10 -1.81 -32.83
C ARG A 133 -17.39 -0.86 -31.67
N ARG A 134 -18.56 -0.21 -31.65
CA ARG A 134 -18.92 0.75 -30.58
C ARG A 134 -19.21 0.01 -29.28
N ALA A 135 -19.98 -1.08 -29.34
CA ALA A 135 -20.27 -1.92 -28.18
C ALA A 135 -18.99 -2.54 -27.62
N TYR A 136 -18.09 -3.04 -28.47
CA TYR A 136 -16.78 -3.55 -28.08
C TYR A 136 -15.93 -2.48 -27.38
N ALA A 137 -15.82 -1.28 -27.96
CA ALA A 137 -15.02 -0.20 -27.37
C ALA A 137 -15.56 0.22 -26.00
N ALA A 138 -16.88 0.35 -25.86
CA ALA A 138 -17.53 0.62 -24.58
C ALA A 138 -17.26 -0.50 -23.57
N ALA A 139 -17.41 -1.76 -23.97
CA ALA A 139 -17.13 -2.92 -23.13
C ALA A 139 -15.66 -2.97 -22.68
N LEU A 140 -14.72 -2.64 -23.56
CA LEU A 140 -13.29 -2.59 -23.23
C LEU A 140 -13.01 -1.51 -22.19
N VAL A 141 -13.54 -0.29 -22.36
CA VAL A 141 -13.38 0.80 -21.38
C VAL A 141 -13.96 0.39 -20.02
N MET A 142 -15.16 -0.19 -20.00
CA MET A 142 -15.76 -0.71 -18.77
C MET A 142 -14.91 -1.81 -18.12
N THR A 143 -14.33 -2.70 -18.92
CA THR A 143 -13.45 -3.78 -18.44
C THR A 143 -12.16 -3.22 -17.83
N ILE A 144 -11.56 -2.20 -18.43
CA ILE A 144 -10.38 -1.52 -17.86
C ILE A 144 -10.74 -0.79 -16.56
N GLY A 145 -11.89 -0.11 -16.49
CA GLY A 145 -12.35 0.51 -15.24
C GLY A 145 -12.58 -0.52 -14.13
N LEU A 146 -13.20 -1.66 -14.46
CA LEU A 146 -13.41 -2.76 -13.54
C LEU A 146 -12.09 -3.41 -13.10
N LEU A 147 -11.12 -3.55 -14.01
CA LEU A 147 -9.78 -4.02 -13.70
C LEU A 147 -9.13 -3.12 -12.64
N ILE A 148 -9.12 -1.79 -12.87
CA ILE A 148 -8.53 -0.82 -11.92
C ILE A 148 -9.21 -0.94 -10.55
N TRP A 149 -10.54 -0.99 -10.52
CA TRP A 149 -11.31 -1.09 -9.28
C TRP A 149 -11.04 -2.41 -8.52
N THR A 150 -11.04 -3.54 -9.23
CA THR A 150 -10.76 -4.86 -8.65
C THR A 150 -9.31 -4.98 -8.18
N SER A 151 -8.35 -4.43 -8.93
CA SER A 151 -6.93 -4.37 -8.56
C SER A 151 -6.70 -3.52 -7.32
N ASP A 152 -7.38 -2.38 -7.18
CA ASP A 152 -7.35 -1.57 -5.94
C ASP A 152 -7.85 -2.40 -4.74
N GLN A 153 -8.97 -3.13 -4.87
CA GLN A 153 -9.43 -4.00 -3.78
C GLN A 153 -8.41 -5.09 -3.43
N GLY A 154 -7.77 -5.69 -4.46
CA GLY A 154 -6.73 -6.70 -4.26
C GLY A 154 -5.51 -6.14 -3.53
N GLY A 155 -5.05 -4.95 -3.90
CA GLY A 155 -3.96 -4.26 -3.21
C GLY A 155 -4.30 -3.91 -1.76
N LYS A 156 -5.56 -3.56 -1.48
CA LYS A 156 -6.03 -3.30 -0.11
C LYS A 156 -6.03 -4.56 0.77
N LEU A 157 -6.32 -5.73 0.18
CA LEU A 157 -6.23 -7.01 0.89
C LEU A 157 -4.80 -7.40 1.27
N THR A 158 -3.80 -6.99 0.47
CA THR A 158 -2.39 -7.37 0.70
C THR A 158 -1.61 -6.33 1.47
N HIS A 159 -1.88 -5.05 1.26
CA HIS A 159 -1.09 -3.94 1.80
C HIS A 159 -1.87 -3.02 2.74
N GLY A 160 -3.17 -3.26 2.94
CA GLY A 160 -4.05 -2.42 3.76
C GLY A 160 -4.73 -1.30 2.96
N ARG A 161 -5.83 -0.77 3.51
CA ARG A 161 -6.74 0.16 2.81
C ARG A 161 -6.12 1.50 2.46
N THR A 162 -5.16 1.95 3.26
CA THR A 162 -4.52 3.25 3.14
C THR A 162 -3.23 3.21 2.33
N PHE A 163 -2.76 2.05 1.88
CA PHE A 163 -1.44 1.90 1.27
C PHE A 163 -1.16 2.91 0.14
N LEU A 164 -2.09 3.05 -0.81
CA LEU A 164 -1.94 3.98 -1.94
C LEU A 164 -2.05 5.46 -1.53
N THR A 165 -2.72 5.77 -0.42
CA THR A 165 -2.98 7.15 0.01
C THR A 165 -2.08 7.63 1.14
N GLU A 166 -1.42 6.71 1.85
CA GLU A 166 -0.60 6.97 3.03
C GLU A 166 0.55 7.92 2.73
N ARG A 167 1.15 7.79 1.54
CA ARG A 167 2.27 8.62 1.06
C ARG A 167 1.85 9.65 0.02
N MET A 168 0.54 9.85 -0.21
CA MET A 168 0.04 10.81 -1.20
C MET A 168 0.50 12.26 -0.86
N PRO A 169 1.12 12.99 -1.81
CA PRO A 169 1.53 14.39 -1.60
C PRO A 169 0.36 15.30 -1.22
N GLN A 170 0.63 16.35 -0.42
CA GLN A 170 -0.43 17.28 0.05
C GLN A 170 -1.29 17.89 -1.07
N PRO A 171 -0.73 18.34 -2.21
CA PRO A 171 -1.55 18.89 -3.30
C PRO A 171 -2.57 17.88 -3.84
N LEU A 172 -2.14 16.63 -4.00
CA LEU A 172 -2.99 15.54 -4.48
C LEU A 172 -4.06 15.15 -3.45
N ARG A 173 -3.74 15.15 -2.16
CA ARG A 173 -4.73 14.88 -1.10
C ARG A 173 -5.88 15.86 -1.10
N ARG A 174 -5.59 17.16 -1.26
CA ARG A 174 -6.60 18.21 -1.35
C ARG A 174 -7.49 18.00 -2.58
N TRP A 175 -6.88 17.65 -3.72
CA TRP A 175 -7.60 17.37 -4.96
C TRP A 175 -8.57 16.21 -4.80
N PHE A 176 -8.10 15.09 -4.25
CA PHE A 176 -8.91 13.88 -4.09
C PHE A 176 -9.80 13.87 -2.83
N GLY A 177 -9.82 14.97 -2.05
CA GLY A 177 -10.61 15.06 -0.82
C GLY A 177 -10.22 14.00 0.23
N VAL A 178 -8.97 13.52 0.19
CA VAL A 178 -8.48 12.52 1.15
C VAL A 178 -7.98 13.25 2.39
N GLU A 179 -8.91 13.59 3.29
CA GLU A 179 -8.57 14.11 4.61
C GLU A 179 -7.89 13.00 5.42
N ARG A 180 -6.61 13.20 5.77
CA ARG A 180 -5.96 12.39 6.79
C ARG A 180 -6.61 12.79 8.11
N LYS A 181 -7.56 12.00 8.60
CA LYS A 181 -8.04 12.13 9.98
C LYS A 181 -6.91 11.68 10.89
N VAL A 182 -5.96 12.57 11.14
CA VAL A 182 -4.86 12.36 12.07
C VAL A 182 -5.47 12.49 13.47
N THR A 183 -6.03 11.39 13.98
CA THR A 183 -6.51 11.34 15.37
C THR A 183 -5.36 11.28 16.37
N ILE A 184 -4.15 10.97 15.90
CA ILE A 184 -2.96 10.71 16.71
C ILE A 184 -1.82 11.55 16.18
N ASP A 185 -1.09 12.27 17.05
CA ASP A 185 0.10 13.02 16.64
C ASP A 185 1.10 12.08 15.92
N PRO A 186 1.44 12.36 14.64
CA PRO A 186 2.33 11.51 13.86
C PRO A 186 3.76 11.47 14.39
N THR A 187 4.14 12.36 15.30
CA THR A 187 5.44 12.38 15.99
C THR A 187 5.41 11.67 17.34
N SER A 188 4.25 11.15 17.75
CA SER A 188 4.12 10.42 19.02
C SER A 188 4.88 9.10 19.01
N PHE A 189 5.31 8.65 20.20
CA PHE A 189 6.02 7.37 20.35
C PHE A 189 5.24 6.22 19.74
N TYR A 190 3.93 6.15 19.98
CA TYR A 190 3.08 5.11 19.41
C TYR A 190 3.10 5.13 17.88
N ALA A 191 2.87 6.30 17.26
CA ALA A 191 2.81 6.42 15.81
C ALA A 191 4.16 6.12 15.13
N VAL A 192 5.28 6.48 15.77
CA VAL A 192 6.62 6.33 15.19
C VAL A 192 7.23 4.96 15.47
N ARG A 193 6.94 4.35 16.62
CA ARG A 193 7.67 3.17 17.13
C ARG A 193 6.80 1.92 17.26
N VAL A 194 5.52 2.05 17.61
CA VAL A 194 4.64 0.92 17.89
C VAL A 194 3.79 0.55 16.68
N GLN A 195 3.08 1.53 16.10
CA GLN A 195 2.20 1.31 14.96
C GLN A 195 2.91 0.64 13.77
N PRO A 196 4.15 1.02 13.37
CA PRO A 196 4.82 0.37 12.24
C PRO A 196 5.11 -1.13 12.49
N ILE A 197 5.32 -1.53 13.75
CA ILE A 197 5.50 -2.95 14.11
C ILE A 197 4.18 -3.69 13.89
N PHE A 198 3.07 -3.11 14.37
CA PHE A 198 1.74 -3.70 14.16
C PHE A 198 1.39 -3.79 12.67
N ASP A 199 1.64 -2.74 11.90
CA ASP A 199 1.36 -2.71 10.46
C ASP A 199 2.10 -3.83 9.72
N GLN A 200 3.36 -4.06 10.07
CA GLN A 200 4.19 -5.07 9.40
C GLN A 200 3.93 -6.50 9.86
N LYS A 201 3.64 -6.70 11.15
CA LYS A 201 3.64 -8.04 11.77
C LYS A 201 2.25 -8.55 12.14
N CYS A 202 1.30 -7.66 12.37
CA CYS A 202 0.03 -7.99 13.03
C CYS A 202 -1.20 -7.67 12.17
N VAL A 203 -1.21 -6.50 11.51
CA VAL A 203 -2.38 -5.98 10.78
C VAL A 203 -2.79 -6.88 9.62
N LEU A 204 -1.88 -7.69 9.04
CA LEU A 204 -2.25 -8.65 8.00
C LEU A 204 -3.37 -9.63 8.43
N CYS A 205 -3.43 -9.97 9.73
CA CYS A 205 -4.39 -10.92 10.28
C CYS A 205 -5.34 -10.33 11.35
N HIS A 206 -5.04 -9.11 11.83
CA HIS A 206 -5.80 -8.39 12.87
C HIS A 206 -6.21 -7.01 12.36
N ASN A 207 -7.07 -6.99 11.35
CA ASN A 207 -7.61 -5.78 10.73
C ASN A 207 -9.14 -5.82 10.67
N ASP A 208 -9.74 -4.85 9.97
CA ASP A 208 -11.20 -4.69 9.86
C ASP A 208 -11.89 -5.73 8.96
N GLU A 209 -11.15 -6.72 8.45
CA GLU A 209 -11.64 -7.74 7.52
C GLU A 209 -11.26 -9.14 7.97
N LYS A 210 -10.01 -9.34 8.37
CA LYS A 210 -9.52 -10.53 9.06
C LYS A 210 -9.48 -10.24 10.55
N PHE A 211 -10.43 -10.86 11.25
CA PHE A 211 -10.62 -10.70 12.68
C PHE A 211 -10.31 -12.00 13.42
N LYS A 212 -9.11 -12.58 13.23
CA LYS A 212 -8.71 -13.74 14.06
C LYS A 212 -8.77 -13.30 15.53
N GLY A 213 -9.66 -13.92 16.31
CA GLY A 213 -9.92 -13.53 17.70
C GLY A 213 -10.74 -12.25 17.91
N LYS A 214 -11.43 -11.71 16.88
CA LYS A 214 -12.12 -10.40 16.93
C LYS A 214 -11.24 -9.23 17.36
N LEU A 215 -9.93 -9.35 17.15
CA LEU A 215 -8.94 -8.36 17.55
C LEU A 215 -8.49 -7.53 16.35
N ARG A 216 -8.48 -6.21 16.52
CA ARG A 216 -7.96 -5.23 15.56
C ARG A 216 -6.74 -4.52 16.12
N LEU A 217 -5.69 -4.44 15.30
CA LEU A 217 -4.40 -3.83 15.66
C LEU A 217 -3.99 -2.71 14.69
N ASP A 218 -4.90 -2.27 13.84
CA ASP A 218 -4.69 -1.28 12.78
C ASP A 218 -4.86 0.18 13.24
N SER A 219 -5.14 0.40 14.53
CA SER A 219 -5.16 1.73 15.15
C SER A 219 -5.06 1.62 16.67
N TYR A 220 -4.59 2.69 17.30
CA TYR A 220 -4.48 2.78 18.76
C TYR A 220 -5.80 2.44 19.47
N GLU A 221 -6.90 3.04 19.04
CA GLU A 221 -8.21 2.86 19.67
C GLU A 221 -8.65 1.40 19.66
N HIS A 222 -8.41 0.70 18.55
CA HIS A 222 -8.76 -0.71 18.43
C HIS A 222 -7.82 -1.64 19.22
N VAL A 223 -6.52 -1.32 19.26
CA VAL A 223 -5.56 -2.06 20.11
C VAL A 223 -5.99 -2.00 21.57
N MET A 224 -6.42 -0.81 22.03
CA MET A 224 -6.84 -0.61 23.41
C MET A 224 -8.24 -1.17 23.72
N LEU A 225 -9.09 -1.33 22.71
CA LEU A 225 -10.40 -1.99 22.84
C LEU A 225 -10.27 -3.49 23.13
N GLY A 226 -9.30 -4.15 22.48
CA GLY A 226 -9.07 -5.60 22.63
C GLY A 226 -9.87 -6.47 21.66
N GLY A 227 -9.94 -7.76 21.97
CA GLY A 227 -10.56 -8.79 21.12
C GLY A 227 -11.73 -9.51 21.80
N LYS A 228 -12.09 -10.69 21.27
CA LYS A 228 -13.19 -11.53 21.79
C LYS A 228 -13.00 -11.91 23.26
N ASP A 229 -11.74 -12.05 23.70
CA ASP A 229 -11.35 -12.47 25.04
C ASP A 229 -11.10 -11.27 25.98
N GLY A 230 -11.47 -10.07 25.53
CA GLY A 230 -11.29 -8.82 26.27
C GLY A 230 -10.01 -8.07 25.91
N ARG A 231 -9.50 -7.27 26.86
CA ARG A 231 -8.31 -6.43 26.66
C ARG A 231 -7.07 -7.28 26.43
N VAL A 232 -6.34 -6.97 25.35
CA VAL A 232 -5.06 -7.65 25.03
C VAL A 232 -3.84 -6.86 25.53
N VAL A 233 -4.02 -5.56 25.77
CA VAL A 233 -3.03 -4.68 26.40
C VAL A 233 -3.61 -4.20 27.73
N SER A 234 -2.84 -4.41 28.79
CA SER A 234 -3.12 -3.91 30.14
C SER A 234 -2.12 -2.80 30.44
N PRO A 235 -2.51 -1.50 30.35
CA PRO A 235 -1.64 -0.35 30.62
C PRO A 235 -0.84 -0.48 31.92
N GLY A 236 0.48 -0.38 31.84
CA GLY A 236 1.39 -0.47 33.00
C GLY A 236 1.59 -1.88 33.55
N GLU A 237 0.85 -2.88 33.07
CA GLU A 237 0.84 -4.24 33.58
C GLU A 237 1.26 -5.24 32.50
N LEU A 238 2.58 -5.32 32.27
CA LEU A 238 3.17 -6.19 31.25
C LEU A 238 2.75 -7.66 31.43
N GLY A 239 2.80 -8.18 32.66
CA GLY A 239 2.44 -9.57 32.97
C GLY A 239 0.96 -9.91 32.78
N LYS A 240 0.07 -8.91 32.72
CA LYS A 240 -1.36 -9.08 32.42
C LYS A 240 -1.71 -8.73 30.97
N SER A 241 -0.72 -8.42 30.14
CA SER A 241 -0.94 -8.07 28.74
C SER A 241 -0.81 -9.33 27.89
N GLU A 242 -1.96 -9.90 27.50
CA GLU A 242 -2.03 -11.12 26.68
C GLU A 242 -1.28 -10.96 25.35
N MET A 243 -1.27 -9.77 24.76
CA MET A 243 -0.46 -9.46 23.59
C MET A 243 1.03 -9.75 23.85
N TYR A 244 1.57 -9.24 24.95
CA TYR A 244 2.98 -9.41 25.29
C TYR A 244 3.33 -10.87 25.58
N ARG A 245 2.43 -11.59 26.27
CA ARG A 245 2.57 -13.03 26.47
C ARG A 245 2.72 -13.75 25.14
N ARG A 246 1.82 -13.52 24.18
CA ARG A 246 1.81 -14.24 22.89
C ARG A 246 3.03 -13.99 22.02
N ILE A 247 3.56 -12.76 22.00
CA ILE A 247 4.75 -12.42 21.20
C ILE A 247 6.07 -12.93 21.81
N THR A 248 6.04 -13.38 23.07
CA THR A 248 7.21 -13.90 23.80
C THR A 248 7.16 -15.42 24.03
N LEU A 249 6.10 -16.08 23.58
CA LEU A 249 6.02 -17.54 23.63
C LEU A 249 7.08 -18.18 22.71
N PRO A 250 7.44 -19.46 22.93
CA PRO A 250 8.23 -20.23 21.98
C PRO A 250 7.57 -20.25 20.59
N PRO A 251 8.32 -20.07 19.49
CA PRO A 251 7.76 -19.99 18.13
C PRO A 251 6.95 -21.23 17.67
N ASP A 252 7.18 -22.37 18.29
CA ASP A 252 6.48 -23.65 18.07
C ASP A 252 5.17 -23.76 18.88
N SER A 253 4.89 -22.80 19.75
CA SER A 253 3.64 -22.77 20.52
C SER A 253 2.44 -22.41 19.66
N LYS A 254 1.32 -23.11 19.84
CA LYS A 254 0.05 -22.83 19.12
C LYS A 254 -0.48 -21.42 19.36
N ASP A 255 -0.17 -20.82 20.50
CA ASP A 255 -0.62 -19.48 20.88
C ASP A 255 0.37 -18.38 20.46
N PHE A 256 1.53 -18.75 19.93
CA PHE A 256 2.55 -17.81 19.49
C PHE A 256 2.02 -16.90 18.40
N MET A 257 2.39 -15.62 18.50
CA MET A 257 2.10 -14.63 17.48
C MET A 257 3.37 -13.86 17.13
N PRO A 258 3.63 -13.53 15.84
CA PRO A 258 2.81 -13.86 14.66
C PRO A 258 2.75 -15.36 14.34
N ALA A 259 1.64 -15.80 13.72
CA ALA A 259 1.41 -17.21 13.40
C ALA A 259 2.52 -17.84 12.52
N GLU A 260 2.58 -19.16 12.51
CA GLU A 260 3.61 -19.93 11.79
C GLU A 260 3.79 -19.47 10.32
N GLY A 261 5.06 -19.35 9.91
CA GLY A 261 5.41 -18.87 8.57
C GLY A 261 5.32 -17.35 8.37
N LYS A 262 5.03 -16.57 9.43
CA LYS A 262 5.11 -15.10 9.39
C LYS A 262 6.37 -14.58 10.09
N PRO A 263 6.89 -13.41 9.67
CA PRO A 263 8.09 -12.83 10.29
C PRO A 263 7.83 -12.57 11.78
N SER A 264 8.66 -13.13 12.66
CA SER A 264 8.62 -12.83 14.08
C SER A 264 9.07 -11.39 14.37
N LEU A 265 8.81 -10.93 15.60
CA LEU A 265 9.36 -9.67 16.09
C LEU A 265 10.84 -9.89 16.43
N SER A 266 11.67 -8.94 16.04
CA SER A 266 13.05 -8.83 16.50
C SER A 266 13.10 -8.52 18.01
N PRO A 267 14.23 -8.79 18.69
CA PRO A 267 14.41 -8.40 20.07
C PRO A 267 14.18 -6.90 20.30
N GLU A 268 14.58 -6.04 19.35
CA GLU A 268 14.33 -4.59 19.47
C GLU A 268 12.84 -4.26 19.36
N GLU A 269 12.11 -4.85 18.40
CA GLU A 269 10.68 -4.64 18.25
C GLU A 269 9.90 -5.11 19.49
N THR A 270 10.23 -6.29 20.03
CA THR A 270 9.63 -6.79 21.28
C THR A 270 9.91 -5.85 22.44
N LYS A 271 11.13 -5.30 22.53
CA LYS A 271 11.49 -4.34 23.58
C LYS A 271 10.72 -3.02 23.47
N ILE A 272 10.45 -2.54 22.25
CA ILE A 272 9.63 -1.35 22.02
C ILE A 272 8.21 -1.56 22.55
N ILE A 273 7.60 -2.73 22.28
CA ILE A 273 6.27 -3.08 22.79
C ILE A 273 6.29 -3.19 24.32
N GLU A 274 7.32 -3.82 24.89
CA GLU A 274 7.51 -3.94 26.34
C GLU A 274 7.52 -2.56 27.02
N VAL A 275 8.35 -1.64 26.52
CA VAL A 275 8.49 -0.27 27.05
C VAL A 275 7.17 0.48 26.93
N TRP A 276 6.52 0.39 25.78
CA TRP A 276 5.24 1.07 25.55
C TRP A 276 4.17 0.62 26.55
N ILE A 277 3.99 -0.69 26.73
CA ILE A 277 3.01 -1.25 27.67
C ILE A 277 3.35 -0.83 29.11
N THR A 278 4.61 -0.99 29.51
CA THR A 278 5.09 -0.67 30.86
C THR A 278 4.92 0.82 31.18
N ALA A 279 5.07 1.70 30.19
CA ALA A 279 4.88 3.15 30.33
C ALA A 279 3.40 3.59 30.29
N GLY A 280 2.45 2.66 30.36
CA GLY A 280 1.02 2.96 30.41
C GLY A 280 0.29 2.83 29.07
N ALA A 281 0.94 2.30 28.03
CA ALA A 281 0.35 2.03 26.72
C ALA A 281 -0.37 3.24 26.09
N THR A 282 0.14 4.46 26.32
CA THR A 282 -0.42 5.70 25.80
C THR A 282 0.16 6.09 24.45
N ILE A 283 -0.49 7.01 23.73
CA ILE A 283 0.00 7.55 22.45
C ILE A 283 1.40 8.18 22.62
N ARG A 284 1.57 8.98 23.68
CA ARG A 284 2.87 9.52 24.11
C ARG A 284 3.28 8.85 25.41
N ILE A 285 4.56 8.53 25.55
CA ILE A 285 5.14 8.03 26.79
C ILE A 285 6.22 9.00 27.29
N PRO A 286 6.53 9.04 28.60
CA PRO A 286 7.58 9.91 29.13
C PRO A 286 8.93 9.64 28.48
N GLU A 287 9.75 10.67 28.28
CA GLU A 287 11.08 10.53 27.67
C GLU A 287 11.98 9.60 28.49
N GLU A 288 11.83 9.62 29.81
CA GLU A 288 12.56 8.74 30.72
C GLU A 288 12.29 7.25 30.43
N ALA A 289 11.08 6.91 30.01
CA ALA A 289 10.71 5.53 29.65
C ALA A 289 11.38 5.07 28.34
N THR A 290 11.78 6.01 27.47
CA THR A 290 12.48 5.70 26.22
C THR A 290 13.99 5.53 26.40
N ARG A 291 14.53 5.82 27.59
CA ARG A 291 15.96 5.78 27.90
C ARG A 291 16.49 4.34 27.75
N GLY A 292 17.33 4.13 26.74
CA GLY A 292 17.94 2.82 26.43
C GLY A 292 17.34 2.10 25.23
N LEU A 293 16.27 2.62 24.60
CA LEU A 293 15.86 2.15 23.28
C LEU A 293 16.82 2.68 22.21
N PRO A 294 17.15 1.89 21.17
CA PRO A 294 17.89 2.40 20.02
C PRO A 294 17.10 3.55 19.39
N GLN A 295 17.77 4.63 18.97
CA GLN A 295 17.09 5.71 18.25
C GLN A 295 16.53 5.18 16.93
N SER A 296 15.29 5.55 16.60
CA SER A 296 14.70 5.15 15.31
C SER A 296 15.48 5.77 14.14
N THR A 297 15.52 5.12 12.99
CA THR A 297 16.19 5.65 11.79
C THR A 297 15.62 7.02 11.37
N GLU A 298 14.35 7.28 11.68
CA GLU A 298 13.69 8.57 11.48
C GLU A 298 14.19 9.63 12.49
N GLU A 299 14.26 9.30 13.79
CA GLU A 299 14.86 10.16 14.83
C GLU A 299 16.32 10.48 14.54
N LYS A 300 17.10 9.49 14.07
CA LYS A 300 18.52 9.65 13.73
C LYS A 300 18.73 10.55 12.52
N ARG A 301 17.79 10.58 11.57
CA ARG A 301 17.77 11.51 10.43
C ARG A 301 17.43 12.94 10.86
N VAL A 302 16.57 13.11 11.88
CA VAL A 302 16.21 14.42 12.44
C VAL A 302 17.32 14.96 13.35
N ALA A 303 18.10 14.09 14.01
CA ALA A 303 19.08 14.48 15.03
C ALA A 303 20.48 14.88 14.51
N LEU A 304 20.81 14.60 13.24
CA LEU A 304 22.11 15.00 12.69
C LEU A 304 22.04 16.42 12.10
N PRO A 305 22.77 17.40 12.65
CA PRO A 305 22.82 18.73 12.07
C PRO A 305 23.40 18.64 10.66
N LEU A 306 22.66 19.16 9.67
CA LEU A 306 23.11 19.16 8.28
C LEU A 306 24.26 20.14 8.05
N THR A 307 24.29 21.20 8.84
CA THR A 307 25.29 22.27 8.80
C THR A 307 25.55 22.80 10.21
N ALA A 308 26.60 23.62 10.36
CA ALA A 308 26.78 24.43 11.55
C ALA A 308 25.62 25.45 11.69
N ASP A 309 25.40 25.96 12.90
CA ASP A 309 24.40 27.01 13.16
C ASP A 309 24.68 28.25 12.30
N TYR A 310 23.74 28.64 11.44
CA TYR A 310 23.91 29.78 10.53
C TYR A 310 23.70 31.14 11.20
N ARG A 311 23.09 31.23 12.39
CA ARG A 311 22.70 32.50 13.04
C ARG A 311 23.88 33.45 13.26
N PRO A 312 25.10 33.01 13.63
CA PRO A 312 26.26 33.89 13.75
C PRO A 312 26.62 34.60 12.43
N GLN A 313 26.32 33.99 11.28
CA GLN A 313 26.60 34.53 9.95
C GLN A 313 25.43 35.34 9.36
N TRP A 314 24.34 35.55 10.11
CA TRP A 314 23.13 36.22 9.62
C TRP A 314 23.38 37.60 9.00
N LYS A 315 24.27 38.40 9.61
CA LYS A 315 24.67 39.71 9.06
C LYS A 315 25.32 39.58 7.68
N THR A 316 26.18 38.57 7.51
CA THR A 316 26.84 38.27 6.23
C THR A 316 25.83 37.80 5.20
N ILE A 317 24.91 36.91 5.60
CA ILE A 317 23.84 36.39 4.73
C ILE A 317 22.99 37.55 4.19
N THR A 318 22.48 38.42 5.06
CA THR A 318 21.66 39.57 4.64
C THR A 318 22.43 40.55 3.75
N ALA A 319 23.72 40.77 4.00
CA ALA A 319 24.57 41.61 3.14
C ALA A 319 24.80 40.98 1.75
N LEU A 320 24.96 39.66 1.68
CA LEU A 320 25.07 38.92 0.42
C LEU A 320 23.75 38.93 -0.34
N GLU A 321 22.61 38.75 0.33
CA GLU A 321 21.29 38.88 -0.31
C GLU A 321 21.08 40.29 -0.91
N ALA A 322 21.48 41.33 -0.18
CA ALA A 322 21.33 42.72 -0.63
C ALA A 322 22.24 43.06 -1.83
N SER A 323 23.45 42.50 -1.89
CA SER A 323 24.43 42.76 -2.95
C SER A 323 24.22 41.91 -4.21
N THR A 324 23.90 40.62 -4.04
CA THR A 324 23.68 39.69 -5.15
C THR A 324 22.25 39.71 -5.68
N GLY A 325 21.29 40.12 -4.85
CA GLY A 325 19.87 40.05 -5.15
C GLY A 325 19.32 38.63 -5.16
N ILE A 326 20.10 37.62 -4.76
CA ILE A 326 19.67 36.22 -4.61
C ILE A 326 19.21 36.01 -3.17
N ARG A 327 18.05 35.37 -2.97
CA ARG A 327 17.56 35.08 -1.61
C ARG A 327 18.20 33.83 -1.03
N ILE A 328 18.55 33.91 0.24
CA ILE A 328 19.12 32.84 1.06
C ILE A 328 18.22 32.70 2.29
N VAL A 329 17.36 31.69 2.30
CA VAL A 329 16.34 31.53 3.35
C VAL A 329 16.65 30.31 4.23
N PRO A 330 16.30 30.35 5.52
CA PRO A 330 16.34 29.17 6.37
C PRO A 330 15.50 28.03 5.80
N ARG A 331 16.05 26.81 5.80
CA ARG A 331 15.30 25.61 5.40
C ARG A 331 14.15 25.29 6.36
N SER A 332 14.36 25.53 7.64
CA SER A 332 13.38 25.30 8.71
C SER A 332 13.59 26.29 9.87
N GLN A 333 12.84 26.12 10.95
CA GLN A 333 13.05 26.89 12.19
C GLN A 333 14.30 26.45 12.97
N ASN A 334 14.87 25.28 12.63
CA ASN A 334 16.08 24.77 13.28
C ASN A 334 17.33 25.33 12.58
N PRO A 335 18.20 26.08 13.28
CA PRO A 335 19.33 26.77 12.67
C PRO A 335 20.44 25.85 12.12
N THR A 336 20.42 24.55 12.43
CA THR A 336 21.38 23.57 11.91
C THR A 336 20.89 22.82 10.67
N ASP A 337 19.65 23.04 10.26
CA ASP A 337 19.07 22.40 9.06
C ASP A 337 19.60 23.03 7.76
N GLY A 338 20.35 24.13 7.86
CA GLY A 338 20.98 24.82 6.75
C GLY A 338 20.07 25.83 6.05
N LEU A 339 20.61 26.39 4.99
CA LEU A 339 20.02 27.45 4.17
C LEU A 339 19.67 26.91 2.79
N ILE A 340 18.65 27.54 2.18
CA ILE A 340 18.23 27.28 0.81
C ILE A 340 18.54 28.51 -0.03
N LEU A 341 19.24 28.30 -1.15
CA LEU A 341 19.44 29.30 -2.18
C LEU A 341 18.22 29.39 -3.09
N ARG A 342 17.51 30.51 -3.11
CA ARG A 342 16.32 30.73 -3.95
C ARG A 342 16.65 31.62 -5.14
N THR A 343 16.77 30.99 -6.31
CA THR A 343 17.07 31.70 -7.56
C THR A 343 15.82 31.98 -8.39
N VAL A 344 14.70 31.33 -8.07
CA VAL A 344 13.38 31.46 -8.75
C VAL A 344 12.89 32.90 -8.86
N THR A 345 13.20 33.75 -7.87
CA THR A 345 12.77 35.15 -7.87
C THR A 345 13.63 36.08 -8.74
N ALA A 346 14.80 35.62 -9.20
CA ALA A 346 15.73 36.42 -10.00
C ALA A 346 16.71 35.54 -10.82
N PRO A 347 16.23 34.70 -11.76
CA PRO A 347 17.06 33.74 -12.49
C PRO A 347 18.19 34.40 -13.29
N GLU A 348 17.94 35.56 -13.88
CA GLU A 348 18.94 36.32 -14.66
C GLU A 348 20.13 36.82 -13.83
N ARG A 349 20.00 36.86 -12.49
CA ARG A 349 21.06 37.30 -11.58
C ARG A 349 21.95 36.14 -11.11
N CYS A 350 21.56 34.90 -11.40
CA CYS A 350 22.28 33.69 -10.99
C CYS A 350 23.42 33.36 -11.97
N THR A 351 24.40 34.26 -12.08
CA THR A 351 25.63 34.01 -12.85
C THR A 351 26.70 33.34 -11.98
N ASP A 352 27.67 32.66 -12.60
CA ASP A 352 28.82 32.07 -11.89
C ASP A 352 29.56 33.11 -11.03
N ALA A 353 29.67 34.34 -11.51
CA ALA A 353 30.29 35.45 -10.78
C ALA A 353 29.47 35.86 -9.54
N THR A 354 28.14 35.76 -9.61
CA THR A 354 27.26 36.03 -8.46
C THR A 354 27.31 34.86 -7.46
N LEU A 355 27.31 33.62 -7.94
CA LEU A 355 27.40 32.43 -7.10
C LEU A 355 28.74 32.34 -6.37
N ALA A 356 29.85 32.76 -7.00
CA ALA A 356 31.16 32.82 -6.37
C ALA A 356 31.19 33.75 -5.14
N GLN A 357 30.38 34.81 -5.12
CA GLN A 357 30.28 35.72 -3.98
C GLN A 357 29.63 35.07 -2.75
N LEU A 358 28.90 33.96 -2.94
CA LEU A 358 28.24 33.22 -1.85
C LEU A 358 29.16 32.22 -1.15
N ALA A 359 30.40 32.05 -1.61
CA ALA A 359 31.40 31.16 -1.00
C ALA A 359 31.54 31.28 0.54
N PRO A 360 31.48 32.48 1.16
CA PRO A 360 31.61 32.62 2.62
C PRO A 360 30.53 31.90 3.43
N VAL A 361 29.37 31.64 2.84
CA VAL A 361 28.23 30.94 3.47
C VAL A 361 27.89 29.63 2.75
N GLY A 362 28.69 29.22 1.76
CA GLY A 362 28.40 28.07 0.89
C GLY A 362 28.33 26.75 1.64
N ASN A 363 29.10 26.60 2.72
CA ASN A 363 29.06 25.43 3.62
C ASN A 363 27.79 25.35 4.49
N LEU A 364 26.97 26.40 4.51
CA LEU A 364 25.68 26.44 5.21
C LEU A 364 24.49 26.23 4.26
N ILE A 365 24.72 26.25 2.94
CA ILE A 365 23.69 26.05 1.92
C ILE A 365 23.57 24.54 1.64
N VAL A 366 22.40 23.98 1.90
CA VAL A 366 22.13 22.53 1.75
C VAL A 366 21.28 22.20 0.54
N ASP A 367 20.62 23.20 -0.03
CA ASP A 367 19.70 23.04 -1.16
C ASP A 367 19.65 24.32 -2.01
N ALA A 368 19.28 24.17 -3.28
CA ALA A 368 19.11 25.27 -4.21
C ALA A 368 17.80 25.09 -4.99
N GLU A 369 16.85 26.00 -4.78
CA GLU A 369 15.65 26.12 -5.59
C GLU A 369 16.03 26.88 -6.87
N LEU A 370 16.37 26.10 -7.91
CA LEU A 370 16.69 26.59 -9.25
C LEU A 370 15.41 26.85 -10.05
N ALA A 371 15.41 27.93 -10.83
CA ALA A 371 14.31 28.32 -11.72
C ALA A 371 14.24 27.46 -12.98
#